data_AF-X1CT31-F1
#
_entry.id   AF-X1CT31-F1
#
_cell.length_a   1.000
_cell.length_b   1.000
_cell.length_c   1.000
_cell.angle_alpha   90.00
_cell.angle_beta   90.00
_cell.angle_gamma   90.00
#
_symmetry.space_group_name_H-M   'P 1'
#
loop_
_entity.id
_entity.type
_entity.pdbx_description
1 polymer ?
#
loop_
_entity_poly.entity_id
_entity_poly.type
_entity_poly.pdbx_seq_one_letter_code
_entity_poly.pdbx_strand_id
1 'polypeptide(L)' 'AWVDFLDMYEKVAVRNYIVGMEKDKMHERGISMRIHERMENSTYIDLETNKKTHSAEMVKVVRQHLSDIKKEK' A
#
# COMPACT_ATOMS: atom_id res chain seq x y z
N ALA A 1 -1.42 3.15 24.56
CA ALA A 1 -1.28 3.97 23.35
C ALA A 1 -0.41 3.18 22.39
N TRP A 2 -0.92 2.86 21.19
CA TRP A 2 -0.05 2.31 20.14
C TRP A 2 1.00 3.37 19.83
N VAL A 3 2.27 2.98 19.88
CA VAL A 3 3.36 3.88 19.47
C VAL A 3 3.18 4.12 17.98
N ASP A 4 2.97 5.38 17.61
CA ASP A 4 2.83 5.80 16.22
C ASP A 4 4.22 5.81 15.59
N PHE A 5 4.55 4.74 14.85
CA PHE A 5 5.83 4.58 14.15
C PHE A 5 5.79 5.15 12.72
N LEU A 6 4.85 6.06 12.42
CA LEU A 6 4.71 6.60 11.06
C LEU A 6 5.95 7.35 10.57
N ASP A 7 6.73 7.92 11.48
CA ASP A 7 8.01 8.59 11.19
C ASP A 7 9.07 7.64 10.62
N MET A 8 8.98 6.33 10.90
CA MET A 8 9.91 5.35 10.36
C MET A 8 9.76 5.18 8.85
N TYR A 9 8.57 5.43 8.30
CA TYR A 9 8.30 5.28 6.87
C TYR A 9 8.96 6.37 6.03
N GLU A 10 9.24 7.54 6.61
CA GLU A 10 9.93 8.65 5.94
C GLU A 10 11.35 8.28 5.48
N LYS A 11 11.97 7.29 6.14
CA LYS A 11 13.33 6.84 5.84
C LYS A 11 13.39 5.82 4.70
N VAL A 12 12.24 5.36 4.20
CA VAL A 12 12.18 4.34 3.17
C VAL A 12 12.42 4.98 1.79
N ALA A 13 13.66 4.89 1.32
CA ALA A 13 14.07 5.51 0.06
C ALA A 13 13.72 4.69 -1.20
N VAL A 14 13.43 3.39 -1.06
CA VAL A 14 13.10 2.53 -2.20
C VAL A 14 11.71 2.83 -2.75
N ARG A 15 11.45 2.49 -4.01
CA ARG A 15 10.09 2.56 -4.56
C ARG A 15 9.20 1.53 -3.88
N ASN A 16 8.01 1.94 -3.48
CA ASN A 16 7.08 1.07 -2.77
C ASN A 16 5.69 1.11 -3.37
N TYR A 17 4.97 0.01 -3.17
CA TYR A 17 3.58 -0.12 -3.55
C TYR A 17 2.75 -0.47 -2.32
N ILE A 18 1.81 0.40 -1.99
CA ILE A 18 0.94 0.25 -0.83
C ILE A 18 -0.45 -0.10 -1.31
N VAL A 19 -0.95 -1.24 -0.84
CA VAL A 19 -2.31 -1.71 -1.12
C VAL A 19 -3.15 -1.50 0.14
N GLY A 20 -3.99 -0.47 0.11
CA GLY A 20 -4.99 -0.18 1.13
C GLY A 20 -6.20 -1.12 1.04
N MET A 21 -6.86 -1.28 2.19
CA MET A 21 -8.11 -2.02 2.33
C MET A 21 -9.01 -1.25 3.30
N GLU A 22 -9.34 0.00 2.97
CA GLU A 22 -9.79 1.00 3.96
C GLU A 22 -11.20 0.79 4.54
N LYS A 23 -11.98 -0.12 3.95
CA LYS A 23 -13.27 -0.60 4.46
C LYS A 23 -13.15 -1.92 5.22
N ASP A 24 -11.93 -2.45 5.38
CA ASP A 24 -11.66 -3.58 6.25
C ASP A 24 -11.73 -3.18 7.74
N LYS A 25 -12.16 -4.13 8.58
CA LYS A 25 -12.30 -3.92 10.02
C LYS A 25 -11.09 -4.38 10.84
N MET A 26 -10.10 -5.06 10.25
CA MET A 26 -8.94 -5.55 11.00
C MET A 26 -7.89 -4.47 11.26
N HIS A 27 -7.87 -3.41 10.46
CA HIS A 27 -6.89 -2.33 10.55
C HIS A 27 -7.59 -0.99 10.82
N GLU A 28 -6.84 -0.03 11.36
CA GLU A 28 -7.31 1.36 11.47
C GLU A 28 -7.61 1.91 10.07
N ARG A 29 -8.82 2.44 9.90
CA ARG A 29 -9.20 3.11 8.66
C ARG A 29 -8.31 4.34 8.43
N GLY A 30 -7.71 4.40 7.26
CA GLY A 30 -6.81 5.44 6.79
C GLY A 30 -5.35 5.15 7.06
N ILE A 31 -4.98 4.05 7.74
CA ILE A 31 -3.58 3.81 8.11
C ILE A 31 -2.69 3.65 6.89
N SER A 32 -3.14 2.94 5.85
CA SER A 32 -2.35 2.73 4.63
C SER A 32 -2.18 4.03 3.84
N MET A 33 -3.21 4.90 3.83
CA MET A 33 -3.10 6.25 3.27
C MET A 33 -2.11 7.12 4.05
N ARG A 34 -2.18 7.12 5.38
CA ARG A 34 -1.25 7.87 6.24
C ARG A 34 0.21 7.43 6.04
N ILE A 35 0.44 6.13 5.82
CA ILE A 35 1.77 5.60 5.47
C ILE A 35 2.20 6.13 4.09
N HIS A 36 1.31 6.08 3.09
CA HIS A 36 1.59 6.58 1.75
C HIS A 36 2.01 8.07 1.75
N GLU A 37 1.31 8.91 2.51
CA GLU A 37 1.61 10.34 2.64
C GLU A 37 3.01 10.62 3.23
N ARG A 38 3.58 9.67 3.99
CA ARG A 38 4.94 9.78 4.56
C ARG A 38 6.03 9.19 3.67
N MET A 39 5.67 8.51 2.59
CA MET A 39 6.61 7.81 1.72
C MET A 39 6.63 8.48 0.33
N GLU A 40 7.59 9.39 0.11
CA GLU A 40 7.72 10.16 -1.14
C GLU A 40 7.80 9.28 -2.40
N ASN A 41 8.34 8.06 -2.28
CA ASN A 41 8.53 7.12 -3.39
C ASN A 41 7.49 5.99 -3.41
N SER A 42 6.28 6.23 -2.91
CA SER A 42 5.23 5.21 -2.87
C SER A 42 4.09 5.45 -3.86
N THR A 43 3.50 4.37 -4.37
CA THR A 43 2.23 4.39 -5.09
C THR A 43 1.18 3.72 -4.22
N TYR A 44 -0.01 4.31 -4.16
CA TYR A 44 -1.13 3.82 -3.36
C TYR A 44 -2.29 3.33 -4.24
N ILE A 45 -2.86 2.19 -3.87
CA ILE A 45 -4.14 1.71 -4.41
C ILE A 45 -5.01 1.24 -3.26
N ASP A 46 -6.28 1.65 -3.24
CA ASP A 46 -7.27 1.10 -2.30
C ASP A 46 -8.06 -0.01 -2.99
N LEU A 47 -8.02 -1.23 -2.44
CA LEU A 47 -8.89 -2.33 -2.85
C LEU A 47 -10.19 -2.37 -2.05
N GLU A 48 -10.40 -1.38 -1.19
CA GLU A 48 -11.52 -1.17 -0.27
C GLU A 48 -11.66 -2.25 0.79
N THR A 49 -11.67 -3.54 0.45
CA THR A 49 -11.95 -4.61 1.40
C THR A 49 -10.98 -5.77 1.27
N ASN A 50 -10.64 -6.35 2.42
CA ASN A 50 -9.83 -7.55 2.53
C ASN A 50 -10.65 -8.85 2.39
N LYS A 51 -11.98 -8.78 2.19
CA LYS A 51 -12.86 -9.97 2.13
C LYS A 51 -12.41 -11.02 1.10
N LYS A 52 -11.51 -10.61 0.20
CA LYS A 52 -10.80 -11.47 -0.74
C LYS A 52 -9.30 -11.17 -0.74
N THR A 53 -8.64 -11.14 0.43
CA THR A 53 -7.17 -11.19 0.51
C THR A 53 -6.69 -12.37 -0.33
N HIS A 54 -5.73 -12.14 -1.24
CA HIS A 54 -5.33 -13.08 -2.31
C HIS A 54 -6.33 -13.22 -3.48
N SER A 55 -7.18 -12.22 -3.72
CA SER A 55 -8.05 -12.19 -4.90
C SER A 55 -7.28 -12.09 -6.20
N ALA A 56 -7.90 -12.59 -7.28
CA ALA A 56 -7.42 -12.37 -8.64
C ALA A 56 -7.21 -10.88 -8.96
N GLU A 57 -8.04 -9.98 -8.41
CA GLU A 57 -7.89 -8.53 -8.62
C GLU A 57 -6.63 -7.98 -7.96
N MET A 58 -6.33 -8.37 -6.72
CA MET A 58 -5.05 -8.04 -6.07
C MET A 58 -3.86 -8.55 -6.88
N VAL A 59 -3.92 -9.81 -7.36
CA VAL A 59 -2.87 -10.40 -8.19
C VAL A 59 -2.71 -9.64 -9.53
N LYS A 60 -3.80 -9.22 -10.17
CA LYS A 60 -3.76 -8.41 -11.40
C LYS A 60 -3.09 -7.06 -11.15
N VAL A 61 -3.49 -6.37 -10.09
CA VAL A 61 -2.93 -5.07 -9.70
C VAL A 61 -1.42 -5.18 -9.44
N VAL A 62 -1.00 -6.18 -8.66
CA VAL A 62 0.43 -6.42 -8.38
C VAL A 62 1.19 -6.76 -9.66
N ARG A 63 0.65 -7.62 -10.53
CA ARG A 63 1.28 -7.96 -11.82
C ARG A 63 1.42 -6.76 -12.75
N GLN A 64 0.39 -5.91 -12.81
CA GLN A 64 0.43 -4.68 -13.61
C GLN A 64 1.55 -3.77 -13.11
N HIS A 65 1.59 -3.49 -11.81
CA HIS A 65 2.62 -2.65 -11.21
C HIS A 65 4.05 -3.19 -11.44
N LEU A 66 4.26 -4.50 -11.24
CA LEU A 66 5.55 -5.14 -11.51
C LEU A 66 5.95 -5.08 -13.00
N SER A 67 4.97 -5.08 -13.91
CA SER A 67 5.23 -4.94 -15.34
C SER A 67 5.63 -3.52 -15.71
N ASP A 68 5.03 -2.51 -15.08
CA ASP A 68 5.35 -1.10 -15.31
C ASP A 68 6.77 -0.78 -14.79
N ILE A 69 7.14 -1.28 -13.60
CA ILE A 69 8.52 -1.18 -13.09
C ILE A 69 9.55 -1.80 -14.06
N LYS A 70 9.22 -2.91 -14.72
CA LYS A 70 10.13 -3.56 -15.67
C LYS A 70 10.34 -2.77 -16.95
N LYS A 71 9.37 -1.94 -17.36
CA LYS A 71 9.46 -1.12 -18.59
C LYS A 71 10.22 0.19 -18.38
N GLU A 72 10.34 0.64 -17.13
CA GLU A 72 11.08 1.84 -16.75
C GLU A 72 12.59 1.61 -16.56
N LYS A 73 13.06 0.38 -16.78
CA LYS A 73 14.49 0.00 -16.81
C LYS A 73 14.99 -0.09 -18.23
#